data_AF-A0A1W1DH34-F1
#
_entry.id   AF-A0A1W1DH34-F1
#
_cell.length_a   1.000
_cell.length_b   1.000
_cell.length_c   1.000
_cell.angle_alpha   90.00
_cell.angle_beta   90.00
_cell.angle_gamma   90.00
#
_symmetry.space_group_name_H-M   'P 1'
#
loop_
_entity.id
_entity.type
_entity.pdbx_description
1 polymer ?
#
loop_
_entity_poly.entity_id
_entity_poly.type
_entity_poly.pdbx_seq_one_letter_code
_entity_poly.pdbx_strand_id
1 'polypeptide(L)'
;MQHMQLADDMQKVAKELFNQGKQDSFNLDEVLEQFRLESHRRTHLVRMFLEIQIQAAYADGVLDDIEHDALKYIAQKLHFSLHELENLIQQFAVTSHHANKLTVDDAYVILGADKSLTDKELKRTYRRLLAQHHPDKLVAKGLPEEMMTIAKEKTQEIISAYELIKKQRGMR
;
A
#
# COMPACT_ATOMS: atom_id res chain seq x y z
N MET A 1 -15.54 -2.00 0.07
CA MET A 1 -16.57 -0.98 0.39
C MET A 1 -16.82 -0.86 1.89
N GLN A 2 -17.13 -1.93 2.63
CA GLN A 2 -17.28 -1.87 4.11
C GLN A 2 -15.99 -1.48 4.85
N HIS A 3 -14.83 -1.88 4.33
CA HIS A 3 -13.53 -1.60 4.96
C HIS A 3 -13.17 -0.10 5.04
N MET A 4 -13.67 0.71 4.11
CA MET A 4 -13.40 2.16 4.04
C MET A 4 -14.48 3.00 4.76
N GLN A 5 -15.54 2.40 5.31
CA GLN A 5 -16.59 3.13 6.04
C GLN A 5 -17.17 4.36 5.30
N LEU A 6 -17.24 4.29 3.96
CA LEU A 6 -17.74 5.39 3.12
C LEU A 6 -19.22 5.71 3.42
N ALA A 7 -19.57 7.00 3.42
CA ALA A 7 -20.96 7.46 3.49
C ALA A 7 -21.79 6.93 2.30
N ASP A 8 -23.11 6.82 2.47
CA ASP A 8 -24.01 6.16 1.50
C ASP A 8 -24.02 6.82 0.11
N ASP A 9 -23.85 8.15 0.05
CA ASP A 9 -23.72 8.92 -1.18
C ASP A 9 -22.39 8.64 -1.88
N MET A 10 -21.28 8.64 -1.14
CA MET A 10 -19.95 8.28 -1.65
C MET A 10 -19.91 6.84 -2.15
N GLN A 11 -20.61 5.91 -1.49
CA GLN A 11 -20.75 4.54 -1.97
C GLN A 11 -21.48 4.45 -3.31
N LYS A 12 -22.50 5.29 -3.54
CA LYS A 12 -23.22 5.32 -4.83
C LYS A 12 -22.29 5.82 -5.93
N VAL A 13 -21.57 6.92 -5.70
CA VAL A 13 -20.60 7.47 -6.65
C VAL A 13 -19.51 6.44 -6.96
N ALA A 14 -18.94 5.79 -5.95
CA ALA A 14 -17.91 4.78 -6.14
C ALA A 14 -18.41 3.58 -6.96
N LYS A 15 -19.64 3.11 -6.75
CA LYS A 15 -20.25 2.05 -7.58
C LYS A 15 -20.45 2.49 -9.02
N GLU A 16 -20.87 3.73 -9.23
CA GLU A 16 -21.06 4.30 -10.57
C GLU A 16 -19.73 4.39 -11.32
N LEU A 17 -18.70 4.97 -10.70
CA LEU A 17 -17.35 5.06 -11.27
C LEU A 17 -16.76 3.67 -11.54
N PHE A 18 -17.00 2.70 -10.67
CA PHE A 18 -16.59 1.31 -10.89
C PHE A 18 -17.27 0.72 -12.13
N ASN A 19 -18.57 0.92 -12.30
CA ASN A 19 -19.31 0.43 -13.47
C ASN A 19 -18.89 1.13 -14.78
N GLN A 20 -18.50 2.41 -14.70
CA GLN A 20 -17.91 3.13 -15.83
C GLN A 20 -16.55 2.54 -16.22
N GLY A 21 -15.71 2.20 -15.23
CA GLY A 21 -14.41 1.55 -15.45
C GLY A 21 -14.49 0.18 -16.11
N LYS A 22 -15.65 -0.49 -16.06
CA LYS A 22 -15.90 -1.79 -16.70
C LYS A 22 -16.31 -1.70 -18.17
N GLN A 23 -16.60 -0.52 -18.68
CA GLN A 23 -17.04 -0.37 -20.08
C GLN A 23 -15.86 -0.58 -21.02
N ASP A 24 -16.08 -1.26 -22.15
CA ASP A 24 -15.03 -1.49 -23.16
C ASP A 24 -14.44 -0.19 -23.73
N SER A 25 -15.22 0.90 -23.68
CA SER A 25 -14.81 2.23 -24.10
C SER A 25 -14.04 3.02 -23.03
N PHE A 26 -13.77 2.44 -21.86
CA PHE A 26 -13.11 3.13 -20.77
C PHE A 26 -11.64 3.42 -21.11
N ASN A 27 -11.27 4.70 -21.08
CA ASN A 27 -9.92 5.15 -21.36
C ASN A 27 -9.09 5.19 -20.07
N LEU A 28 -8.49 4.04 -19.72
CA LEU A 28 -7.64 3.93 -18.54
C LEU A 28 -6.45 4.91 -18.57
N ASP A 29 -5.87 5.15 -19.74
CA ASP A 29 -4.71 6.01 -19.90
C ASP A 29 -5.01 7.47 -19.54
N GLU A 30 -6.16 7.98 -19.96
CA GLU A 30 -6.60 9.33 -19.64
C GLU A 30 -6.83 9.51 -18.14
N VAL A 31 -7.46 8.52 -17.49
CA VAL A 31 -7.71 8.58 -16.04
C VAL A 31 -6.43 8.48 -15.24
N LEU A 32 -5.49 7.61 -15.63
CA LEU A 32 -4.19 7.51 -14.97
C LEU A 32 -3.35 8.79 -15.15
N GLU A 33 -3.38 9.38 -16.33
CA GLU A 33 -2.69 10.65 -16.59
C GLU A 33 -3.29 11.79 -15.77
N GLN A 34 -4.62 11.89 -15.71
CA GLN A 34 -5.30 12.85 -14.85
C GLN A 34 -4.92 12.62 -13.37
N PHE A 35 -4.96 11.39 -12.88
CA PHE A 35 -4.59 11.07 -11.51
C PHE A 35 -3.13 11.46 -11.20
N ARG A 36 -2.22 11.23 -12.15
CA ARG A 36 -0.81 11.63 -12.05
C ARG A 36 -0.65 13.14 -11.95
N LEU A 37 -1.34 13.89 -12.80
CA LEU A 37 -1.34 15.35 -12.79
C LEU A 37 -1.87 15.90 -11.46
N GLU A 38 -3.02 15.40 -11.00
CA GLU A 38 -3.64 15.82 -9.73
C GLU A 38 -2.79 15.44 -8.51
N SER A 39 -2.10 14.31 -8.56
CA SER A 39 -1.19 13.86 -7.49
C SER A 39 0.05 14.75 -7.38
N HIS A 40 0.43 15.49 -8.42
CA HIS A 40 1.61 16.37 -8.43
C HIS A 40 2.86 15.66 -7.87
N ARG A 41 3.52 16.26 -6.86
CA ARG A 41 4.70 15.68 -6.17
C ARG A 41 4.33 14.82 -4.95
N ARG A 42 3.06 14.47 -4.76
CA ARG A 42 2.60 13.65 -3.63
C ARG A 42 2.91 12.17 -3.91
N THR A 43 4.18 11.82 -3.95
CA THR A 43 4.66 10.44 -4.20
C THR A 43 4.08 9.42 -3.21
N HIS A 44 3.78 9.85 -1.98
CA HIS A 44 3.07 9.03 -0.99
C HIS A 44 1.64 8.67 -1.38
N LEU A 45 0.93 9.57 -2.07
CA LEU A 45 -0.44 9.31 -2.52
C LEU A 45 -0.44 8.23 -3.61
N VAL A 46 0.47 8.35 -4.58
CA VAL A 46 0.65 7.35 -5.65
C VAL A 46 1.04 5.99 -5.07
N ARG A 47 1.98 5.97 -4.11
CA ARG A 47 2.36 4.73 -3.43
C ARG A 47 1.18 4.06 -2.74
N MET A 48 0.42 4.81 -1.94
CA MET A 48 -0.73 4.26 -1.24
C MET A 48 -1.83 3.79 -2.19
N PHE A 49 -2.05 4.51 -3.30
CA PHE A 49 -2.95 4.07 -4.35
C PHE A 49 -2.56 2.70 -4.90
N LEU A 50 -1.28 2.48 -5.18
CA LEU A 50 -0.76 1.18 -5.62
C LEU A 50 -0.89 0.09 -4.54
N GLU A 51 -0.63 0.41 -3.26
CA GLU A 51 -0.85 -0.52 -2.15
C GLU A 51 -2.33 -0.98 -2.08
N ILE A 52 -3.28 -0.07 -2.34
CA ILE A 52 -4.71 -0.40 -2.44
C ILE A 52 -5.02 -1.27 -3.67
N GLN A 53 -4.40 -0.98 -4.83
CA GLN A 53 -4.60 -1.81 -6.03
C GLN A 53 -4.06 -3.23 -5.82
N ILE A 54 -2.89 -3.36 -5.17
CA ILE A 54 -2.31 -4.66 -4.82
C ILE A 54 -3.27 -5.42 -3.89
N GLN A 55 -3.77 -4.76 -2.85
CA GLN A 55 -4.75 -5.38 -1.95
C GLN A 55 -6.01 -5.85 -2.67
N ALA A 56 -6.49 -5.09 -3.66
CA ALA A 56 -7.66 -5.46 -4.45
C ALA A 56 -7.38 -6.63 -5.41
N ALA A 57 -6.20 -6.68 -6.02
CA ALA A 57 -5.80 -7.78 -6.90
C ALA A 57 -5.68 -9.11 -6.13
N TYR A 58 -5.13 -9.07 -4.92
CA TYR A 58 -5.05 -10.25 -4.04
C TYR A 58 -6.38 -10.66 -3.37
N ALA A 59 -7.53 -10.13 -3.79
CA ALA A 59 -8.82 -10.38 -3.12
C ALA A 59 -9.24 -11.86 -3.12
N ASP A 60 -8.77 -12.65 -4.09
CA ASP A 60 -8.97 -14.10 -4.18
C ASP A 60 -7.80 -14.91 -3.57
N GLY A 61 -6.77 -14.22 -3.07
CA GLY A 61 -5.63 -14.78 -2.35
C GLY A 61 -4.40 -15.10 -3.20
N VAL A 62 -4.44 -14.93 -4.52
CA VAL A 62 -3.28 -15.14 -5.41
C VAL A 62 -3.28 -14.09 -6.52
N LEU A 63 -2.14 -13.43 -6.71
CA LEU A 63 -1.96 -12.54 -7.86
C LEU A 63 -1.60 -13.35 -9.11
N ASP A 64 -2.40 -13.24 -10.16
CA ASP A 64 -2.09 -13.86 -11.45
C ASP A 64 -1.22 -12.98 -12.38
N ASP A 65 -0.76 -13.54 -13.50
CA ASP A 65 0.11 -12.83 -14.44
C ASP A 65 -0.58 -11.61 -15.08
N ILE A 66 -1.90 -11.66 -15.31
CA ILE A 66 -2.68 -10.60 -15.94
C ILE A 66 -2.81 -9.41 -14.98
N GLU A 67 -3.16 -9.69 -13.72
CA GLU A 67 -3.25 -8.68 -12.66
C GLU A 67 -1.88 -8.05 -12.37
N HIS A 68 -0.84 -8.88 -12.37
CA HIS A 68 0.53 -8.41 -12.22
C HIS A 68 0.96 -7.48 -13.35
N ASP A 69 0.68 -7.82 -14.60
CA ASP A 69 0.96 -6.97 -15.75
C ASP A 69 0.13 -5.68 -15.72
N ALA A 70 -1.11 -5.73 -15.25
CA ALA A 70 -1.94 -4.53 -15.04
C ALA A 70 -1.33 -3.59 -13.99
N LEU A 71 -0.84 -4.12 -12.86
CA LEU A 71 -0.15 -3.33 -11.83
C LEU A 71 1.13 -2.69 -12.37
N LYS A 72 1.92 -3.43 -13.16
CA LYS A 72 3.12 -2.89 -13.83
C LYS A 72 2.78 -1.75 -14.79
N TYR A 73 1.74 -1.94 -15.59
CA TYR A 73 1.26 -0.92 -16.52
C TYR A 73 0.84 0.36 -15.80
N ILE A 74 0.03 0.23 -14.75
CA ILE A 74 -0.40 1.36 -13.91
C ILE A 74 0.83 2.06 -13.30
N ALA A 75 1.77 1.32 -12.71
CA ALA A 75 2.97 1.89 -12.13
C ALA A 75 3.81 2.68 -13.14
N GLN A 76 3.98 2.16 -14.36
CA GLN A 76 4.69 2.85 -15.43
C GLN A 76 4.02 4.17 -15.82
N LYS A 77 2.69 4.17 -15.98
CA LYS A 77 1.90 5.36 -16.31
C LYS A 77 1.98 6.43 -15.22
N LEU A 78 2.05 6.01 -13.96
CA LEU A 78 2.20 6.90 -12.82
C LEU A 78 3.65 7.29 -12.52
N HIS A 79 4.61 6.88 -13.36
CA HIS A 79 6.06 7.04 -13.15
C HIS A 79 6.56 6.50 -11.80
N PHE A 80 5.94 5.43 -11.33
CA PHE A 80 6.35 4.70 -10.15
C PHE A 80 7.40 3.64 -10.52
N SER A 81 8.41 3.48 -9.67
CA SER A 81 9.49 2.53 -9.92
C SER A 81 8.96 1.10 -9.90
N LEU A 82 9.22 0.33 -10.97
CA LEU A 82 8.86 -1.09 -11.01
C LEU A 82 9.54 -1.88 -9.90
N HIS A 83 10.80 -1.57 -9.59
CA HIS A 83 11.47 -2.20 -8.46
C HIS A 83 10.76 -1.89 -7.13
N GLU A 84 10.26 -0.67 -6.95
CA GLU A 84 9.48 -0.34 -5.75
C GLU A 84 8.13 -1.05 -5.75
N LEU A 85 7.47 -1.20 -6.91
CA LEU A 85 6.22 -1.96 -7.04
C LEU A 85 6.42 -3.43 -6.63
N GLU A 86 7.44 -4.09 -7.15
CA GLU A 86 7.75 -5.48 -6.80
C GLU A 86 7.98 -5.64 -5.29
N ASN A 87 8.67 -4.68 -4.66
CA ASN A 87 8.83 -4.68 -3.20
C ASN A 87 7.50 -4.55 -2.44
N LEU A 88 6.55 -3.76 -2.94
CA LEU A 88 5.22 -3.63 -2.35
C LEU A 88 4.41 -4.93 -2.50
N ILE A 89 4.48 -5.57 -3.67
CA ILE A 89 3.82 -6.84 -3.93
C ILE A 89 4.35 -7.92 -2.99
N GLN A 90 5.68 -8.03 -2.86
CA GLN A 90 6.32 -8.98 -1.93
C GLN A 90 5.94 -8.72 -0.48
N GLN A 91 5.93 -7.46 -0.05
CA GLN A 91 5.44 -7.05 1.28
C GLN A 91 4.00 -7.51 1.52
N PHE A 92 3.13 -7.29 0.55
CA PHE A 92 1.71 -7.59 0.67
C PHE A 92 1.43 -9.11 0.64
N ALA A 93 2.14 -9.87 -0.20
CA ALA A 93 2.03 -11.32 -0.26
C ALA A 93 2.37 -11.96 1.09
N VAL A 94 3.46 -11.51 1.73
CA VAL A 94 3.81 -11.95 3.08
C VAL A 94 2.68 -11.64 4.07
N THR A 95 2.18 -10.41 4.13
CA THR A 95 1.09 -10.08 5.07
C THR A 95 -0.21 -10.85 4.81
N SER A 96 -0.52 -11.16 3.56
CA SER A 96 -1.79 -11.81 3.17
C SER A 96 -1.81 -13.32 3.39
N HIS A 97 -0.66 -13.99 3.27
CA HIS A 97 -0.56 -15.43 3.48
C HIS A 97 -0.47 -15.84 4.97
N HIS A 98 -0.28 -14.90 5.90
CA HIS A 98 -0.15 -15.20 7.34
C HIS A 98 -1.48 -15.16 8.10
N ALA A 99 -2.23 -16.27 8.05
CA ALA A 99 -3.21 -16.61 9.10
C ALA A 99 -2.53 -17.13 10.38
N ASN A 100 -1.24 -17.51 10.31
CA ASN A 100 -0.45 -18.05 11.40
C ASN A 100 0.84 -17.24 11.59
N LYS A 101 0.97 -16.70 12.81
CA LYS A 101 2.13 -16.07 13.49
C LYS A 101 3.27 -15.56 12.58
N LEU A 102 3.38 -14.24 12.51
CA LEU A 102 4.47 -13.49 11.87
C LEU A 102 5.87 -13.99 12.31
N THR A 103 6.74 -14.32 11.35
CA THR A 103 8.15 -14.67 11.61
C THR A 103 9.07 -13.45 11.51
N VAL A 104 10.31 -13.60 11.98
CA VAL A 104 11.30 -12.51 11.94
C VAL A 104 11.68 -12.17 10.50
N ASP A 105 11.72 -13.17 9.63
CA ASP A 105 12.05 -12.99 8.22
C ASP A 105 10.96 -12.19 7.51
N ASP A 106 9.69 -12.51 7.80
CA ASP A 106 8.54 -11.76 7.31
C ASP A 106 8.57 -10.31 7.78
N ALA A 107 8.96 -10.07 9.03
CA ALA A 107 9.08 -8.72 9.56
C ALA A 107 10.11 -7.87 8.80
N TYR A 108 11.21 -8.46 8.33
CA TYR A 108 12.16 -7.75 7.47
C TYR A 108 11.57 -7.40 6.12
N VAL A 109 10.82 -8.34 5.52
CA VAL A 109 10.11 -8.11 4.27
C VAL A 109 9.09 -6.99 4.43
N ILE A 110 8.24 -7.04 5.47
CA ILE A 110 7.23 -6.00 5.79
C ILE A 110 7.84 -4.61 5.92
N LEU A 111 9.03 -4.50 6.54
CA LEU A 111 9.73 -3.21 6.66
C LEU A 111 10.50 -2.81 5.40
N GLY A 112 10.56 -3.67 4.38
CA GLY A 112 11.42 -3.48 3.20
C GLY A 112 12.88 -3.29 3.60
N ALA A 113 13.34 -4.06 4.58
CA ALA A 113 14.62 -3.88 5.25
C ALA A 113 15.51 -5.12 5.07
N ASP A 114 16.78 -4.92 4.72
CA ASP A 114 17.75 -6.01 4.63
C ASP A 114 18.19 -6.47 6.03
N LYS A 115 18.38 -7.78 6.22
CA LYS A 115 18.85 -8.36 7.50
C LYS A 115 20.24 -7.87 7.90
N SER A 116 21.04 -7.43 6.94
CA SER A 116 22.38 -6.85 7.14
C SER A 116 22.36 -5.39 7.63
N LEU A 117 21.21 -4.70 7.58
CA LEU A 117 21.11 -3.32 8.05
C LEU A 117 21.51 -3.21 9.51
N THR A 118 22.24 -2.16 9.85
CA THR A 118 22.53 -1.82 11.25
C THR A 118 21.27 -1.42 12.00
N ASP A 119 21.29 -1.52 13.31
CA ASP A 119 20.15 -1.13 14.18
C ASP A 119 19.73 0.34 13.98
N LYS A 120 20.71 1.21 13.70
CA LYS A 120 20.48 2.63 13.40
C LYS A 120 19.73 2.80 12.09
N GLU A 121 20.09 2.05 11.06
CA GLU A 121 19.44 2.09 9.75
C GLU A 121 18.04 1.49 9.83
N LEU A 122 17.88 0.37 10.52
CA LEU A 122 16.57 -0.25 10.76
C LEU A 122 15.62 0.73 11.47
N LYS A 123 16.09 1.41 12.52
CA LYS A 123 15.30 2.44 13.24
C LYS A 123 14.99 3.66 12.37
N ARG A 124 15.85 3.98 11.38
CA ARG A 124 15.57 5.04 10.39
C ARG A 124 14.47 4.60 9.43
N THR A 125 14.53 3.38 8.92
CA THR A 125 13.50 2.79 8.05
C THR A 125 12.16 2.72 8.75
N TYR A 126 12.12 2.24 9.99
CA TYR A 126 10.92 2.21 10.81
C TYR A 126 10.28 3.60 10.98
N ARG A 127 11.07 4.62 11.39
CA ARG A 127 10.55 6.00 11.53
C ARG A 127 10.07 6.60 10.22
N ARG A 128 10.74 6.28 9.11
CA ARG A 128 10.30 6.69 7.77
C ARG A 128 8.94 6.09 7.45
N LEU A 129 8.76 4.78 7.65
CA LEU A 129 7.49 4.10 7.40
C LEU A 129 6.36 4.64 8.28
N LEU A 130 6.59 4.86 9.58
CA LEU A 130 5.60 5.53 10.43
C LEU A 130 5.23 6.91 9.91
N ALA A 131 6.21 7.71 9.48
CA ALA A 131 5.92 9.03 8.93
C ALA A 131 5.12 8.99 7.60
N GLN A 132 5.19 7.87 6.88
CA GLN A 132 4.50 7.64 5.62
C GLN A 132 3.07 7.17 5.83
N HIS A 133 2.82 6.31 6.82
CA HIS A 133 1.53 5.64 7.02
C HIS A 133 0.73 6.13 8.23
N HIS A 134 1.25 7.05 9.05
CA HIS A 134 0.52 7.56 10.20
C HIS A 134 -0.76 8.30 9.77
N PRO A 135 -1.94 7.97 10.33
CA PRO A 135 -3.23 8.58 9.98
C PRO A 135 -3.19 10.12 9.97
N ASP A 136 -2.73 10.74 11.07
CA ASP A 136 -2.66 12.21 11.20
C ASP A 136 -1.83 12.89 10.09
N LYS A 137 -0.73 12.24 9.67
CA LYS A 137 0.14 12.79 8.62
C LYS A 137 -0.45 12.63 7.23
N LEU A 138 -1.33 11.66 7.05
CA LEU A 138 -2.01 11.42 5.78
C LEU A 138 -3.24 12.33 5.64
N VAL A 139 -4.00 12.57 6.71
CA VAL A 139 -5.07 13.58 6.73
C VAL A 139 -4.51 14.96 6.38
N ALA A 140 -3.39 15.36 6.98
CA ALA A 140 -2.70 16.62 6.65
C ALA A 140 -2.23 16.72 5.19
N LYS A 141 -2.17 15.60 4.45
CA LYS A 141 -1.80 15.53 3.02
C LYS A 141 -3.02 15.45 2.09
N GLY A 142 -4.23 15.58 2.64
CA GLY A 142 -5.49 15.61 1.90
C GLY A 142 -6.07 14.23 1.61
N LEU A 143 -5.73 13.21 2.41
CA LEU A 143 -6.47 11.95 2.34
C LEU A 143 -7.84 12.08 3.00
N PRO A 144 -8.88 11.44 2.43
CA PRO A 144 -10.18 11.31 3.08
C PRO A 144 -10.08 10.60 4.43
N GLU A 145 -10.96 10.95 5.37
CA GLU A 145 -11.01 10.34 6.70
C GLU A 145 -11.30 8.84 6.65
N GLU A 146 -12.00 8.41 5.61
CA GLU A 146 -12.38 7.03 5.30
C GLU A 146 -11.16 6.12 5.05
N MET A 147 -10.01 6.71 4.70
CA MET A 147 -8.74 5.99 4.53
C MET A 147 -7.95 5.84 5.84
N MET A 148 -8.42 6.43 6.96
CA MET A 148 -7.75 6.36 8.26
C MET A 148 -7.65 4.93 8.78
N THR A 149 -8.65 4.09 8.52
CA THR A 149 -8.65 2.68 8.93
C THR A 149 -7.50 1.92 8.28
N ILE A 150 -7.31 2.07 6.97
CA ILE A 150 -6.23 1.43 6.21
C ILE A 150 -4.86 1.92 6.69
N ALA A 151 -4.73 3.23 6.89
CA ALA A 151 -3.50 3.83 7.43
C ALA A 151 -3.15 3.29 8.84
N LYS A 152 -4.17 3.11 9.69
CA LYS A 152 -4.02 2.58 11.05
C LYS A 152 -3.58 1.12 11.02
N GLU A 153 -4.22 0.29 10.19
CA GLU A 153 -3.86 -1.11 10.00
C GLU A 153 -2.40 -1.23 9.54
N LYS A 154 -2.02 -0.45 8.52
CA LYS A 154 -0.65 -0.46 8.02
C LYS A 154 0.37 -0.01 9.07
N THR A 155 0.01 1.00 9.86
CA THR A 155 0.84 1.45 10.98
C THR A 155 1.03 0.35 12.02
N GLN A 156 -0.03 -0.40 12.34
CA GLN A 156 0.04 -1.51 13.29
C GLN A 156 0.91 -2.67 12.79
N GLU A 157 0.85 -2.99 11.50
CA GLU A 157 1.75 -3.97 10.85
C GLU A 157 3.22 -3.56 11.00
N ILE A 158 3.52 -2.30 10.67
CA ILE A 158 4.88 -1.73 10.77
C ILE A 158 5.42 -1.81 12.20
N ILE A 159 4.59 -1.45 13.18
CA ILE A 159 4.94 -1.54 14.61
C ILE A 159 5.23 -2.99 15.00
N SER A 160 4.34 -3.91 14.62
CA SER A 160 4.44 -5.32 15.00
C SER A 160 5.69 -5.98 14.40
N ALA A 161 6.00 -5.69 13.14
CA ALA A 161 7.21 -6.15 12.48
C ALA A 161 8.48 -5.60 13.14
N TYR A 162 8.51 -4.30 13.44
CA TYR A 162 9.67 -3.68 14.09
C TYR A 162 9.91 -4.26 15.49
N GLU A 163 8.87 -4.42 16.31
CA GLU A 163 9.01 -5.00 17.66
C GLU A 163 9.52 -6.45 17.63
N LEU A 164 9.10 -7.24 16.64
CA LEU A 164 9.58 -8.60 16.47
C LEU A 164 11.09 -8.64 16.17
N ILE A 165 11.56 -7.81 15.23
CA ILE A 165 12.99 -7.70 14.91
C ILE A 165 13.77 -7.13 16.11
N LYS A 166 13.23 -6.10 16.76
CA LYS A 166 13.83 -5.47 17.93
C LYS A 166 14.09 -6.50 19.04
N LYS A 167 13.11 -7.36 19.30
CA LYS A 167 13.23 -8.47 20.27
C LYS A 167 14.27 -9.50 19.84
N GLN A 168 14.28 -9.90 18.57
CA GLN A 168 15.24 -10.89 18.06
C GLN A 168 16.69 -10.38 18.10
N ARG A 169 16.90 -9.10 17.82
CA ARG A 169 18.22 -8.45 17.88
C ARG A 169 18.67 -8.01 19.28
N GLY A 170 17.78 -8.05 20.28
CA GLY A 170 18.08 -7.56 21.63
C GLY A 170 18.25 -6.04 21.71
N MET A 171 17.61 -5.29 20.80
CA MET A 171 17.64 -3.83 20.77
C MET A 171 16.83 -3.24 21.94
N ARG A 172 17.33 -2.16 22.55
CA ARG A 172 16.63 -1.42 23.62
C ARG A 172 15.74 -0.30 23.08
#